data_AF-A0A0S8F5S2-F1
#
_entry.id   AF-A0A0S8F5S2-F1
#
_cell.length_a   1.000
_cell.length_b   1.000
_cell.length_c   1.000
_cell.angle_alpha   90.00
_cell.angle_beta   90.00
_cell.angle_gamma   90.00
#
_symmetry.space_group_name_H-M   'P 1'
#
loop_
_entity.id
_entity.type
_entity.pdbx_description
1 polymer ?
#
loop_
_entity_poly.entity_id
_entity_poly.type
_entity_poly.pdbx_seq_one_letter_code
_entity_poly.pdbx_strand_id
1 'polypeptide(L)'
;MVLGVGCAGRQTPDGSQEVVVSPIPVPQPVYPREELSNDLQELWKRVEEAVAVRPPEPPEGASEEAIETWAEGSFKQWLLQRQAATDRALAATQALRTHPLFERGIGTALFGYMYEDMAGSIRGAPVPESIAKDQELLEIYTDALTEHITPFAELSARAYYACLALFVKLEDPQWGEWAYYCDERGAEVVDTFELEPPEPVDPSTTVTQLVAPR
;
A
#
# COMPACT_ATOMS: atom_id res chain seq x y z
N MET A 1 11.45 26.59 6.35
CA MET A 1 11.23 25.49 7.30
C MET A 1 9.98 24.78 6.84
N VAL A 2 10.16 23.72 6.05
CA VAL A 2 9.07 22.91 5.49
C VAL A 2 8.97 21.69 6.38
N LEU A 3 7.85 21.52 7.06
CA LEU A 3 7.54 20.32 7.83
C LEU A 3 6.91 19.32 6.85
N GLY A 4 7.64 18.25 6.57
CA GLY A 4 7.11 17.08 5.86
C GLY A 4 6.04 16.42 6.73
N VAL A 5 4.85 16.26 6.16
CA VAL A 5 3.78 15.45 6.73
C VAL A 5 3.99 14.05 6.19
N GLY A 6 4.88 13.29 6.84
CA GLY A 6 4.98 11.86 6.63
C GLY A 6 3.83 11.17 7.36
N CYS A 7 3.12 10.29 6.67
CA CYS A 7 2.04 9.46 7.22
C CYS A 7 2.61 8.42 8.20
N ALA A 8 3.00 8.86 9.40
CA ALA A 8 3.14 8.05 10.59
C ALA A 8 2.08 8.52 11.59
N GLY A 9 1.39 7.57 12.23
CA GLY A 9 0.27 7.85 13.13
C GLY A 9 0.53 9.07 14.03
N ARG A 10 -0.41 10.00 14.02
CA ARG A 10 -0.33 11.24 14.80
C ARG A 10 -0.28 10.86 16.28
N GLN A 11 0.88 11.01 16.92
CA GLN A 11 0.96 10.91 18.39
C GLN A 11 0.15 12.05 18.99
N THR A 12 -0.86 11.71 19.78
CA THR A 12 -1.53 12.73 20.60
C THR A 12 -0.59 13.18 21.72
N PRO A 13 -0.79 14.37 22.31
CA PRO A 13 0.02 14.86 23.44
C PRO A 13 0.02 13.94 24.68
N ASP A 14 -0.86 12.94 24.73
CA ASP A 14 -1.02 11.98 25.83
C ASP A 14 -0.42 10.59 25.51
N GLY A 15 0.32 10.48 24.39
CA GLY A 15 1.01 9.23 24.02
C GLY A 15 0.10 8.13 23.45
N SER A 16 -1.19 8.40 23.25
CA SER A 16 -2.08 7.49 22.52
C SER A 16 -1.86 7.61 21.01
N GLN A 17 -1.58 6.48 20.36
CA GLN A 17 -1.61 6.37 18.90
C GLN A 17 -3.07 6.36 18.45
N GLU A 18 -3.52 7.45 17.82
CA GLU A 18 -4.77 7.42 17.07
C GLU A 18 -4.50 6.65 15.76
N VAL A 19 -4.79 5.34 15.76
CA VAL A 19 -4.72 4.52 14.55
C VAL A 19 -5.95 4.83 13.69
N VAL A 20 -6.01 6.04 13.14
CA VAL A 20 -6.99 6.38 12.10
C VAL A 20 -6.32 6.16 10.76
N VAL A 21 -6.18 4.89 10.37
CA VAL A 21 -5.81 4.53 8.99
C VAL A 21 -7.06 4.63 8.14
N SER A 22 -7.52 5.86 7.89
CA SER A 22 -8.54 6.07 6.86
C SER A 22 -7.95 5.65 5.52
N PRO A 23 -8.66 4.82 4.71
CA PRO A 23 -8.14 4.39 3.41
C PRO A 23 -7.77 5.59 2.54
N ILE A 24 -6.64 5.47 1.84
CA ILE A 24 -6.17 6.48 0.89
C ILE A 24 -7.29 6.71 -0.15
N PRO A 25 -7.70 7.97 -0.39
CA PRO A 25 -8.76 8.24 -1.34
C PRO A 25 -8.30 7.90 -2.76
N VAL A 26 -8.98 6.94 -3.38
CA VAL A 26 -8.75 6.56 -4.78
C VAL A 26 -9.59 7.47 -5.69
N PRO A 27 -9.01 8.06 -6.77
CA PRO A 27 -9.75 8.89 -7.71
C PRO A 27 -10.93 8.15 -8.33
N GLN A 28 -11.98 8.89 -8.71
CA GLN A 28 -13.04 8.30 -9.51
C GLN A 28 -12.57 8.12 -10.96
N PRO A 29 -12.96 7.04 -11.64
CA PRO A 29 -12.70 6.88 -13.06
C PRO A 29 -13.52 7.89 -13.89
N VAL A 30 -13.00 8.24 -15.08
CA VAL A 30 -13.71 9.13 -16.04
C VAL A 30 -15.05 8.53 -16.46
N TYR A 31 -15.11 7.21 -16.61
CA TYR A 31 -16.32 6.46 -16.89
C TYR A 31 -16.89 5.85 -15.60
N PRO A 32 -18.22 5.77 -15.44
CA PRO A 32 -18.83 5.02 -14.34
C PRO A 32 -18.28 3.59 -14.25
N ARG A 33 -18.19 3.05 -13.04
CA ARG A 33 -17.59 1.73 -12.81
C ARG A 33 -18.28 0.63 -13.60
N GLU A 34 -19.59 0.75 -13.82
CA GLU A 34 -20.43 -0.18 -14.57
C GLU A 34 -20.11 -0.18 -16.08
N GLU A 35 -19.47 0.87 -16.59
CA GLU A 35 -19.06 1.00 -17.99
C GLU A 35 -17.62 0.50 -18.23
N LEU A 36 -16.86 0.26 -17.16
CA LEU A 36 -15.53 -0.36 -17.24
C LEU A 36 -15.65 -1.86 -17.51
N SER A 37 -14.57 -2.49 -17.99
CA SER A 37 -14.58 -3.94 -18.19
C SER A 37 -14.89 -4.72 -16.91
N ASN A 38 -15.55 -5.87 -17.06
CA ASN A 38 -15.83 -6.77 -15.94
C ASN A 38 -14.54 -7.18 -15.20
N ASP A 39 -13.43 -7.31 -15.91
CA ASP A 39 -12.13 -7.66 -15.34
C ASP A 39 -11.62 -6.56 -14.39
N LEU A 40 -11.77 -5.29 -14.79
CA LEU A 40 -11.38 -4.16 -13.94
C LEU A 40 -12.33 -4.00 -12.75
N GLN A 41 -13.65 -4.16 -12.96
CA GLN A 41 -14.63 -4.12 -11.88
C GLN A 41 -14.35 -5.19 -10.81
N GLU A 42 -14.01 -6.40 -11.24
CA GLU A 42 -13.65 -7.52 -10.38
C GLU A 42 -12.33 -7.28 -9.64
N LEU A 43 -11.28 -6.79 -10.32
CA LEU A 43 -10.03 -6.40 -9.65
C LEU A 43 -10.32 -5.35 -8.57
N TRP A 44 -11.06 -4.31 -8.91
CA TRP A 44 -11.40 -3.23 -7.99
C TRP A 44 -12.12 -3.76 -6.75
N LYS A 45 -13.09 -4.65 -6.94
CA LYS A 45 -13.82 -5.28 -5.83
C LYS A 45 -12.88 -6.07 -4.93
N ARG A 46 -11.97 -6.86 -5.51
CA ARG A 46 -11.01 -7.65 -4.73
C ARG A 46 -10.02 -6.79 -3.96
N VAL A 47 -9.61 -5.66 -4.52
CA VAL A 47 -8.78 -4.68 -3.82
C VAL A 47 -9.55 -4.07 -2.65
N GLU A 48 -10.81 -3.66 -2.85
CA GLU A 48 -11.68 -3.17 -1.76
C GLU A 48 -11.86 -4.23 -0.66
N GLU A 49 -12.10 -5.48 -1.02
CA GLU A 49 -12.21 -6.61 -0.09
C GLU A 49 -10.90 -6.85 0.68
N ALA A 50 -9.75 -6.82 0.00
CA ALA A 50 -8.46 -6.95 0.65
C ALA A 50 -8.22 -5.81 1.65
N VAL A 51 -8.45 -4.58 1.22
CA VAL A 51 -8.27 -3.36 2.02
C VAL A 51 -9.23 -3.33 3.23
N ALA A 52 -10.44 -3.86 3.08
CA ALA A 52 -11.41 -3.99 4.17
C ALA A 52 -10.98 -4.97 5.28
N VAL A 53 -10.02 -5.88 5.02
CA VAL A 53 -9.40 -6.71 6.06
C VAL A 53 -8.43 -5.84 6.87
N ARG A 54 -8.96 -5.18 7.90
CA ARG A 54 -8.21 -4.26 8.79
C ARG A 54 -7.48 -4.99 9.91
N PRO A 55 -6.31 -4.47 10.35
CA PRO A 55 -5.60 -5.05 11.48
C PRO A 55 -6.47 -5.01 12.74
N PRO A 56 -6.32 -5.98 13.65
CA PRO A 56 -7.00 -5.95 14.93
C PRO A 56 -6.52 -4.74 15.74
N GLU A 57 -7.39 -4.26 16.64
CA GLU A 57 -6.99 -3.23 17.60
C GLU A 57 -5.79 -3.72 18.43
N PRO A 58 -4.79 -2.86 18.69
CA PRO A 58 -3.71 -3.14 19.64
C PRO A 58 -4.25 -3.50 21.03
N PRO A 59 -3.50 -4.25 21.84
CA PRO A 59 -3.91 -4.57 23.20
C PRO A 59 -4.00 -3.31 24.07
N GLU A 60 -4.87 -3.35 25.09
CA GLU A 60 -4.95 -2.30 26.12
C GLU A 60 -3.69 -2.36 27.01
N GLY A 61 -2.64 -1.63 26.61
CA GLY A 61 -1.38 -1.52 27.34
C GLY A 61 -0.18 -1.96 26.50
N ALA A 62 1.00 -1.45 26.87
CA ALA A 62 2.24 -1.64 26.12
C ALA A 62 3.19 -2.66 26.77
N SER A 63 2.67 -3.58 27.59
CA SER A 63 3.50 -4.64 28.17
C SER A 63 3.94 -5.63 27.08
N GLU A 64 5.13 -6.19 27.27
CA GLU A 64 5.73 -7.14 26.34
C GLU A 64 4.83 -8.37 26.14
N GLU A 65 4.34 -8.97 27.23
CA GLU A 65 3.44 -10.13 27.18
C GLU A 65 2.13 -9.86 26.42
N ALA A 66 1.55 -8.66 26.58
CA ALA A 66 0.31 -8.30 25.90
C ALA A 66 0.53 -8.12 24.39
N ILE A 67 1.62 -7.47 24.00
CA ILE A 67 1.96 -7.25 22.59
C ILE A 67 2.39 -8.56 21.92
N GLU A 68 3.16 -9.42 22.60
CA GLU A 68 3.53 -10.73 22.09
C GLU A 68 2.29 -11.60 21.85
N THR A 69 1.38 -11.69 22.83
CA THR A 69 0.13 -12.45 22.70
C THR A 69 -0.73 -11.92 21.54
N TRP A 70 -0.82 -10.60 21.38
CA TRP A 70 -1.52 -9.98 20.25
C TRP A 70 -0.84 -10.28 18.91
N ALA A 71 0.48 -10.16 18.85
CA ALA A 71 1.29 -10.37 17.65
C ALA A 71 1.18 -11.83 17.15
N GLU A 72 1.38 -12.80 18.05
CA GLU A 72 1.32 -14.23 17.73
C GLU A 72 -0.10 -14.74 17.49
N GLY A 73 -1.09 -14.03 18.04
CA GLY A 73 -2.51 -14.34 17.93
C GLY A 73 -3.20 -13.60 16.80
N SER A 74 -3.96 -12.56 17.16
CA SER A 74 -4.89 -11.86 16.26
C SER A 74 -4.17 -11.19 15.08
N PHE A 75 -3.01 -10.58 15.31
CA PHE A 75 -2.28 -9.89 14.26
C PHE A 75 -1.71 -10.85 13.21
N LYS A 76 -1.11 -11.96 13.64
CA LYS A 76 -0.69 -13.04 12.73
C LYS A 76 -1.85 -13.61 11.91
N GLN A 77 -3.01 -13.83 12.53
CA GLN A 77 -4.20 -14.29 11.81
C GLN A 77 -4.67 -13.26 10.78
N TRP A 78 -4.66 -11.97 11.14
CA TRP A 78 -4.96 -10.89 10.21
C TRP A 78 -3.97 -10.88 9.03
N LEU A 79 -2.67 -10.99 9.27
CA LEU A 79 -1.65 -11.03 8.20
C LEU A 79 -1.93 -12.15 7.20
N LEU A 80 -2.23 -13.35 7.67
CA LEU A 80 -2.54 -14.50 6.81
C LEU A 80 -3.82 -14.25 5.98
N GLN A 81 -4.86 -13.69 6.58
CA GLN A 81 -6.10 -13.36 5.88
C GLN A 81 -5.89 -12.25 4.85
N ARG A 82 -5.14 -11.21 5.22
CA ARG A 82 -4.83 -10.07 4.35
C ARG A 82 -3.97 -10.49 3.17
N GLN A 83 -2.98 -11.35 3.40
CA GLN A 83 -2.16 -11.93 2.33
C GLN A 83 -3.03 -12.74 1.36
N ALA A 84 -3.89 -13.63 1.87
CA ALA A 84 -4.77 -14.42 1.02
C ALA A 84 -5.74 -13.56 0.19
N ALA A 85 -6.21 -12.42 0.73
CA ALA A 85 -7.03 -11.48 -0.02
C ALA A 85 -6.22 -10.74 -1.10
N THR A 86 -5.01 -10.32 -0.76
CA THR A 86 -4.05 -9.67 -1.66
C THR A 86 -3.68 -10.58 -2.84
N ASP A 87 -3.46 -11.88 -2.59
CA ASP A 87 -3.17 -12.87 -3.63
C ASP A 87 -4.34 -13.04 -4.62
N ARG A 88 -5.59 -13.00 -4.13
CA ARG A 88 -6.78 -13.06 -4.98
C ARG A 88 -6.91 -11.84 -5.87
N ALA A 89 -6.60 -10.65 -5.36
CA ALA A 89 -6.59 -9.42 -6.13
C ALA A 89 -5.46 -9.44 -7.18
N LEU A 90 -4.25 -9.85 -6.79
CA LEU A 90 -3.11 -10.01 -7.70
C LEU A 90 -3.44 -10.92 -8.88
N ALA A 91 -4.10 -12.05 -8.65
CA ALA A 91 -4.51 -12.96 -9.71
C ALA A 91 -5.43 -12.29 -10.76
N ALA A 92 -6.31 -11.37 -10.34
CA ALA A 92 -7.21 -10.66 -11.25
C ALA A 92 -6.49 -9.67 -12.17
N THR A 93 -5.30 -9.17 -11.79
CA THR A 93 -4.51 -8.25 -12.63
C THR A 93 -4.07 -8.86 -13.96
N GLN A 94 -4.01 -10.19 -14.06
CA GLN A 94 -3.58 -10.87 -15.29
C GLN A 94 -4.54 -10.65 -16.46
N ALA A 95 -5.84 -10.54 -16.17
CA ALA A 95 -6.86 -10.32 -17.18
C ALA A 95 -6.71 -8.94 -17.85
N LEU A 96 -6.19 -7.94 -17.12
CA LEU A 96 -6.06 -6.56 -17.60
C LEU A 96 -4.99 -6.35 -18.67
N ARG A 97 -4.09 -7.32 -18.92
CA ARG A 97 -2.92 -7.12 -19.79
C ARG A 97 -3.26 -6.68 -21.22
N THR A 98 -4.40 -7.12 -21.74
CA THR A 98 -4.84 -6.83 -23.11
C THR A 98 -5.87 -5.71 -23.20
N HIS A 99 -6.24 -5.10 -22.07
CA HIS A 99 -7.22 -4.02 -22.02
C HIS A 99 -6.61 -2.67 -22.42
N PRO A 100 -7.45 -1.65 -22.71
CA PRO A 100 -6.99 -0.30 -22.99
C PRO A 100 -6.05 0.26 -21.90
N LEU A 101 -5.19 1.21 -22.28
CA LEU A 101 -4.17 1.75 -21.37
C LEU A 101 -4.77 2.37 -20.10
N PHE A 102 -5.94 3.03 -20.17
CA PHE A 102 -6.57 3.60 -18.99
C PHE A 102 -6.98 2.54 -17.98
N GLU A 103 -7.57 1.42 -18.41
CA GLU A 103 -7.97 0.34 -17.50
C GLU A 103 -6.76 -0.37 -16.88
N ARG A 104 -5.71 -0.56 -17.69
CA ARG A 104 -4.42 -1.04 -17.20
C ARG A 104 -3.84 -0.08 -16.17
N GLY A 105 -3.91 1.23 -16.42
CA GLY A 105 -3.45 2.28 -15.52
C GLY A 105 -4.16 2.23 -14.17
N ILE A 106 -5.49 2.24 -14.18
CA ILE A 106 -6.34 2.09 -12.99
C ILE A 106 -5.98 0.81 -12.24
N GLY A 107 -5.95 -0.34 -12.94
CA GLY A 107 -5.66 -1.62 -12.30
C GLY A 107 -4.27 -1.66 -11.65
N THR A 108 -3.28 -1.01 -12.26
CA THR A 108 -1.93 -0.88 -11.70
C THR A 108 -1.93 0.04 -10.47
N ALA A 109 -2.66 1.15 -10.51
CA ALA A 109 -2.82 2.07 -9.38
C ALA A 109 -3.49 1.39 -8.16
N LEU A 110 -4.56 0.63 -8.40
CA LEU A 110 -5.25 -0.14 -7.36
C LEU A 110 -4.35 -1.20 -6.72
N PHE A 111 -3.48 -1.81 -7.52
CA PHE A 111 -2.46 -2.71 -7.01
C PHE A 111 -1.45 -1.98 -6.11
N GLY A 112 -0.96 -0.81 -6.56
CA GLY A 112 -0.07 0.03 -5.76
C GLY A 112 -0.68 0.40 -4.40
N TYR A 113 -1.92 0.85 -4.43
CA TYR A 113 -2.72 1.19 -3.25
C TYR A 113 -2.88 0.03 -2.27
N MET A 114 -3.19 -1.17 -2.77
CA MET A 114 -3.39 -2.35 -1.92
C MET A 114 -2.12 -2.72 -1.12
N TYR A 115 -0.95 -2.63 -1.76
CA TYR A 115 0.34 -2.93 -1.12
C TYR A 115 0.82 -1.80 -0.23
N GLU A 116 0.54 -0.55 -0.59
CA GLU A 116 0.77 0.61 0.27
C GLU A 116 -0.02 0.49 1.58
N ASP A 117 -1.32 0.20 1.49
CA ASP A 117 -2.20 0.01 2.65
C ASP A 117 -1.73 -1.15 3.53
N MET A 118 -1.22 -2.24 2.93
CA MET A 118 -0.65 -3.36 3.68
C MET A 118 0.63 -2.97 4.42
N ALA A 119 1.57 -2.32 3.74
CA ALA A 119 2.83 -1.87 4.34
C ALA A 119 2.57 -0.86 5.48
N GLY A 120 1.68 0.11 5.26
CA GLY A 120 1.28 1.08 6.27
C GLY A 120 0.59 0.44 7.47
N SER A 121 -0.29 -0.55 7.24
CA SER A 121 -0.97 -1.28 8.32
C SER A 121 0.01 -2.09 9.18
N ILE A 122 1.04 -2.69 8.58
CA ILE A 122 2.08 -3.44 9.32
C ILE A 122 2.98 -2.49 10.10
N ARG A 123 3.41 -1.38 9.47
CA ARG A 123 4.23 -0.34 10.12
C ARG A 123 3.53 0.29 11.32
N GLY A 124 2.20 0.33 11.31
CA GLY A 124 1.38 0.84 12.41
C GLY A 124 1.22 -0.11 13.61
N ALA A 125 1.87 -1.28 13.62
CA ALA A 125 1.83 -2.19 14.76
C ALA A 125 2.41 -1.53 16.04
N PRO A 126 1.85 -1.84 17.22
CA PRO A 126 2.33 -1.27 18.48
C PRO A 126 3.74 -1.75 18.82
N VAL A 127 4.53 -0.85 19.39
CA VAL A 127 5.89 -1.16 19.90
C VAL A 127 5.82 -1.40 21.41
N PRO A 128 6.41 -2.49 21.94
CA PRO A 128 6.51 -2.72 23.39
C PRO A 128 7.15 -1.57 24.14
N GLU A 129 6.63 -1.25 25.34
CA GLU A 129 7.12 -0.13 26.15
C GLU A 129 8.60 -0.28 26.53
N SER A 130 9.05 -1.52 26.76
CA SER A 130 10.44 -1.85 27.02
C SER A 130 11.35 -1.48 25.85
N ILE A 131 10.90 -1.73 24.62
CA ILE A 131 11.60 -1.35 23.39
C ILE A 131 11.50 0.16 23.15
N ALA A 132 10.31 0.75 23.30
CA ALA A 132 10.08 2.16 23.02
C ALA A 132 10.88 3.12 23.92
N LYS A 133 11.27 2.69 25.12
CA LYS A 133 12.09 3.48 26.07
C LYS A 133 13.60 3.33 25.86
N ASP A 134 14.02 2.33 25.10
CA ASP A 134 15.43 2.06 24.81
C ASP A 134 15.69 2.41 23.33
N GLN A 135 16.45 3.47 23.09
CA GLN A 135 16.67 3.97 21.74
C GLN A 135 17.37 2.93 20.84
N GLU A 136 18.31 2.16 21.38
CA GLU A 136 19.03 1.14 20.59
C GLU A 136 18.08 0.00 20.21
N LEU A 137 17.26 -0.47 21.15
CA LEU A 137 16.27 -1.50 20.86
C LEU A 137 15.18 -1.01 19.91
N LEU A 138 14.75 0.25 20.05
CA LEU A 138 13.78 0.85 19.15
C LEU A 138 14.32 0.91 17.72
N GLU A 139 15.56 1.36 17.53
CA GLU A 139 16.23 1.39 16.23
C GLU A 139 16.29 -0.01 15.60
N ILE A 140 16.77 -1.02 16.35
CA ILE A 140 16.83 -2.42 15.88
C ILE A 140 15.44 -2.94 15.50
N TYR A 141 14.42 -2.66 16.32
CA TYR A 141 13.04 -3.08 16.07
C TYR A 141 12.49 -2.43 14.80
N THR A 142 12.67 -1.11 14.64
CA THR A 142 12.19 -0.38 13.46
C THR A 142 12.92 -0.81 12.19
N ASP A 143 14.22 -1.09 12.28
CA ASP A 143 15.01 -1.56 11.14
C ASP A 143 14.53 -2.95 10.69
N ALA A 144 14.36 -3.88 11.62
CA ALA A 144 13.85 -5.22 11.31
C ALA A 144 12.42 -5.17 10.73
N LEU A 145 11.55 -4.33 11.29
CA LEU A 145 10.20 -4.14 10.76
C LEU A 145 10.25 -3.55 9.34
N THR A 146 11.10 -2.53 9.13
CA THR A 146 11.29 -1.86 7.84
C THR A 146 11.79 -2.85 6.80
N GLU A 147 12.83 -3.65 7.10
CA GLU A 147 13.36 -4.69 6.21
C GLU A 147 12.26 -5.65 5.72
N HIS A 148 11.36 -6.06 6.62
CA HIS A 148 10.27 -6.98 6.27
C HIS A 148 9.14 -6.36 5.45
N ILE A 149 8.89 -5.05 5.58
CA ILE A 149 7.82 -4.36 4.84
C ILE A 149 8.31 -3.71 3.54
N THR A 150 9.61 -3.43 3.41
CA THR A 150 10.22 -2.84 2.21
C THR A 150 9.81 -3.53 0.91
N PRO A 151 9.77 -4.88 0.81
CA PRO A 151 9.32 -5.54 -0.41
C PRO A 151 7.90 -5.13 -0.84
N PHE A 152 6.99 -4.86 0.11
CA PHE A 152 5.63 -4.40 -0.20
C PHE A 152 5.62 -2.94 -0.68
N ALA A 153 6.44 -2.09 -0.05
CA ALA A 153 6.61 -0.70 -0.46
C ALA A 153 7.23 -0.59 -1.86
N GLU A 154 8.23 -1.42 -2.18
CA GLU A 154 8.82 -1.48 -3.52
C GLU A 154 7.79 -1.89 -4.59
N LEU A 155 6.98 -2.92 -4.31
CA LEU A 155 5.92 -3.35 -5.22
C LEU A 155 4.88 -2.24 -5.43
N SER A 156 4.55 -1.51 -4.37
CA SER A 156 3.66 -0.36 -4.44
C SER A 156 4.23 0.76 -5.30
N ALA A 157 5.46 1.20 -5.01
CA ALA A 157 6.15 2.25 -5.77
C ALA A 157 6.27 1.89 -7.25
N ARG A 158 6.71 0.66 -7.58
CA ARG A 158 6.80 0.20 -8.98
C ARG A 158 5.46 0.24 -9.70
N ALA A 159 4.37 -0.12 -9.01
CA ALA A 159 3.04 -0.08 -9.57
C ALA A 159 2.58 1.36 -9.83
N TYR A 160 2.81 2.29 -8.90
CA TYR A 160 2.50 3.70 -9.10
C TYR A 160 3.27 4.33 -10.27
N TYR A 161 4.57 4.08 -10.37
CA TYR A 161 5.38 4.58 -11.49
C TYR A 161 4.95 3.97 -12.83
N ALA A 162 4.56 2.69 -12.87
CA ALA A 162 4.01 2.08 -14.06
C ALA A 162 2.62 2.60 -14.43
N CYS A 163 1.76 2.89 -13.43
CA CYS A 163 0.50 3.58 -13.65
C CYS A 163 0.73 4.95 -14.31
N LEU A 164 1.65 5.75 -13.77
CA LEU A 164 2.01 7.05 -14.34
C LEU A 164 2.47 6.89 -15.80
N ALA A 165 3.36 5.94 -16.09
CA ALA A 165 3.84 5.68 -17.45
C ALA A 165 2.71 5.31 -18.43
N LEU A 166 1.70 4.55 -17.98
CA LEU A 166 0.54 4.19 -18.79
C LEU A 166 -0.32 5.41 -19.12
N PHE A 167 -0.57 6.29 -18.16
CA PHE A 167 -1.35 7.50 -18.39
C PHE A 167 -0.60 8.57 -19.19
N VAL A 168 0.71 8.70 -19.00
CA VAL A 168 1.57 9.54 -19.86
C VAL A 168 1.51 9.06 -21.30
N LYS A 169 1.58 7.75 -21.54
CA LYS A 169 1.46 7.16 -22.90
C LYS A 169 0.08 7.31 -23.51
N LEU A 170 -0.98 7.29 -22.69
CA LEU A 170 -2.35 7.44 -23.17
C LEU A 170 -2.56 8.83 -23.82
N GLU A 171 -1.82 9.85 -23.37
CA GLU A 171 -1.88 11.22 -23.90
C GLU A 171 -3.29 11.83 -23.90
N ASP A 172 -4.12 11.45 -22.92
CA ASP A 172 -5.51 11.93 -22.78
C ASP A 172 -5.68 12.75 -21.49
N PRO A 173 -5.92 14.07 -21.59
CA PRO A 173 -6.07 14.96 -20.44
C PRO A 173 -7.22 14.60 -19.48
N GLN A 174 -8.24 13.85 -19.94
CA GLN A 174 -9.35 13.44 -19.06
C GLN A 174 -8.88 12.53 -17.92
N TRP A 175 -7.73 11.86 -18.11
CA TRP A 175 -7.12 10.97 -17.12
C TRP A 175 -6.02 11.65 -16.29
N GLY A 176 -5.88 12.98 -16.36
CA GLY A 176 -4.84 13.73 -15.67
C GLY A 176 -4.83 13.55 -14.15
N GLU A 177 -6.01 13.40 -13.52
CA GLU A 177 -6.12 13.15 -12.08
C GLU A 177 -5.50 11.80 -11.68
N TRP A 178 -5.64 10.77 -12.52
CA TRP A 178 -5.03 9.47 -12.26
C TRP A 178 -3.52 9.48 -12.46
N ALA A 179 -3.03 10.20 -13.47
CA ALA A 179 -1.59 10.42 -13.64
C ALA A 179 -0.99 11.13 -12.42
N TYR A 180 -1.63 12.22 -11.97
CA TYR A 180 -1.22 12.97 -10.78
C TYR A 180 -1.26 12.11 -9.52
N TYR A 181 -2.35 11.36 -9.30
CA TYR A 181 -2.46 10.43 -8.17
C TYR A 181 -1.31 9.42 -8.15
N CYS A 182 -0.99 8.81 -9.30
CA CYS A 182 0.09 7.83 -9.37
C CYS A 182 1.48 8.44 -9.17
N ASP A 183 1.72 9.67 -9.62
CA ASP A 183 2.95 10.41 -9.35
C ASP A 183 3.09 10.73 -7.86
N GLU A 184 2.06 11.33 -7.25
CA GLU A 184 2.07 11.75 -5.85
C GLU A 184 2.23 10.55 -4.90
N ARG A 185 1.41 9.50 -5.07
CA ARG A 185 1.51 8.30 -4.21
C ARG A 185 2.83 7.57 -4.41
N GLY A 186 3.29 7.44 -5.66
CA GLY A 186 4.58 6.81 -5.95
C GLY A 186 5.73 7.54 -5.26
N ALA A 187 5.74 8.88 -5.31
CA ALA A 187 6.73 9.70 -4.62
C ALA A 187 6.63 9.59 -3.09
N GLU A 188 5.41 9.58 -2.53
CA GLU A 188 5.19 9.45 -1.09
C GLU A 188 5.69 8.10 -0.55
N VAL A 189 5.44 6.99 -1.27
CA VAL A 189 5.95 5.66 -0.89
C VAL A 189 7.48 5.65 -0.93
N VAL A 190 8.08 6.21 -1.98
CA VAL A 190 9.54 6.30 -2.11
C VAL A 190 10.15 7.10 -0.96
N ASP A 191 9.57 8.25 -0.60
CA ASP A 191 10.04 9.09 0.51
C ASP A 191 9.86 8.41 1.87
N THR A 192 8.67 7.84 2.13
CA THR A 192 8.30 7.24 3.42
C THR A 192 9.14 6.01 3.77
N PHE A 193 9.57 5.26 2.76
CA PHE A 193 10.35 4.02 2.91
C PHE A 193 11.80 4.19 2.46
N GLU A 194 12.25 5.42 2.17
CA GLU A 194 13.62 5.75 1.74
C GLU A 194 14.12 4.87 0.57
N LEU A 195 13.24 4.61 -0.39
CA LEU A 195 13.53 3.75 -1.53
C LEU A 195 14.29 4.50 -2.63
N GLU A 196 14.97 3.75 -3.50
CA GLU A 196 15.38 4.30 -4.79
C GLU A 196 14.15 4.42 -5.71
N PRO A 197 13.93 5.57 -6.37
CA PRO A 197 12.85 5.72 -7.34
C PRO A 197 12.94 4.63 -8.41
N PRO A 198 11.84 3.90 -8.71
CA PRO A 198 11.84 2.90 -9.76
C PRO A 198 12.23 3.52 -11.10
N GLU A 199 13.10 2.84 -11.87
CA GLU A 199 13.38 3.26 -13.24
C GLU A 199 12.07 3.31 -14.06
N PRO A 200 11.93 4.29 -14.96
CA PRO A 200 10.74 4.40 -15.80
C PRO A 200 10.55 3.10 -16.58
N VAL A 201 9.48 2.41 -16.24
CA VAL A 201 9.13 1.13 -16.83
C VAL A 201 8.71 1.38 -18.29
N ASP A 202 9.17 0.56 -19.23
CA ASP A 202 8.59 0.54 -20.57
C ASP A 202 7.06 0.33 -20.43
N PRO A 203 6.22 1.22 -20.96
CA PRO A 203 4.76 1.12 -20.86
C PRO A 203 4.17 -0.13 -21.55
N SER A 204 4.97 -0.90 -22.29
CA SER A 204 4.62 -2.24 -22.78
C SER A 204 4.67 -3.32 -21.68
N THR A 205 5.35 -3.04 -20.56
CA THR A 205 5.49 -3.95 -19.42
C THR A 205 4.13 -4.18 -18.75
N THR A 206 3.83 -5.45 -18.48
CA THR A 206 2.57 -5.86 -17.86
C THR A 206 2.63 -5.75 -16.34
N VAL A 207 1.47 -5.56 -15.69
CA VAL A 207 1.39 -5.51 -14.21
C VAL A 207 2.05 -6.71 -13.58
N THR A 208 1.80 -7.91 -14.10
CA THR A 208 2.43 -9.14 -13.58
C THR A 208 3.95 -9.18 -13.74
N GLN A 209 4.51 -8.52 -14.76
CA GLN A 209 5.97 -8.41 -14.93
C GLN A 209 6.62 -7.45 -13.94
N LEU A 210 5.84 -6.51 -13.36
CA LEU A 210 6.33 -5.59 -12.34
C LEU A 210 6.43 -6.23 -10.96
N VAL A 211 5.61 -7.25 -10.72
CA VAL A 211 5.40 -7.88 -9.40
C VAL A 211 5.95 -9.29 -9.31
N ALA A 212 6.39 -9.87 -10.43
CA ALA A 212 7.18 -11.09 -10.41
C ALA A 212 8.59 -10.77 -9.87
N PRO A 213 9.11 -11.55 -8.90
CA PRO A 213 10.51 -11.43 -8.51
C PRO A 213 11.40 -11.69 -9.74
N ARG A 214 12.42 -10.83 -9.93
CA ARG A 214 13.44 -10.99 -10.98
C ARG A 214 14.46 -12.05 -10.61
#